data_AF-A0A838PA14-F1
#
_entry.id   AF-A0A838PA14-F1
#
_cell.length_a   1.000
_cell.length_b   1.000
_cell.length_c   1.000
_cell.angle_alpha   90.00
_cell.angle_beta   90.00
_cell.angle_gamma   90.00
#
_symmetry.space_group_name_H-M   'P 1'
#
loop_
_entity.id
_entity.type
_entity.pdbx_description
1 polymer ?
#
loop_
_entity_poly.entity_id
_entity_poly.type
_entity_poly.pdbx_seq_one_letter_code
_entity_poly.pdbx_strand_id
1 'polypeptide(L)'
;MSSAYTIDLAVAAGSELLLVYGRDRKLTLPLKEQESVRPARVERRSFTGAVKSVVIGRFDESPWSEIAALVAGGEVQLLSRGVAKRRGRGKEPLFAEWMKRELPSPGPAAERLIVANVSTSAADDLLVLDSSDGQVRILRAGRESKSSVGPPARNEGFAARIIIVDRGTC
;
A
#
# COMPACT_ATOMS: atom_id res chain seq x y z
N MET A 1 19.71 10.77 -14.26
CA MET A 1 19.18 10.51 -12.91
C MET A 1 17.95 9.64 -13.05
N SER A 2 17.91 8.48 -12.37
CA SER A 2 16.80 7.53 -12.45
C SER A 2 15.58 8.16 -11.79
N SER A 3 14.63 8.67 -12.57
CA SER A 3 13.32 9.09 -12.06
C SER A 3 12.65 7.87 -11.46
N ALA A 4 12.80 7.68 -10.16
CA ALA A 4 11.99 6.74 -9.42
C ALA A 4 10.56 7.22 -9.55
N TYR A 5 9.76 6.53 -10.37
CA TYR A 5 8.36 6.88 -10.57
C TYR A 5 7.62 6.66 -9.26
N THR A 6 7.34 7.74 -8.53
CA THR A 6 6.42 7.70 -7.39
C THR A 6 5.00 7.42 -7.91
N ILE A 7 4.18 6.74 -7.12
CA ILE A 7 2.74 6.64 -7.43
C ILE A 7 2.16 8.05 -7.26
N ASP A 8 1.63 8.63 -8.34
CA ASP A 8 1.07 9.98 -8.29
C ASP A 8 -0.40 9.96 -7.85
N LEU A 9 -1.12 8.91 -8.27
CA LEU A 9 -2.51 8.70 -7.91
C LEU A 9 -2.83 7.19 -7.88
N ALA A 10 -3.54 6.77 -6.84
CA ALA A 10 -4.14 5.45 -6.74
C ALA A 10 -5.66 5.61 -6.61
N VAL A 11 -6.42 4.91 -7.44
CA VAL A 11 -7.89 4.93 -7.43
C VAL A 11 -8.39 3.50 -7.35
N ALA A 12 -9.22 3.20 -6.36
CA ALA A 12 -9.89 1.92 -6.25
C ALA A 12 -11.37 2.06 -6.58
N ALA A 13 -11.91 1.11 -7.34
CA ALA A 13 -13.32 1.04 -7.68
C ALA A 13 -13.73 -0.42 -7.92
N GLY A 14 -14.76 -0.90 -7.22
CA GLY A 14 -15.13 -2.30 -7.28
C GLY A 14 -13.93 -3.19 -6.94
N SER A 15 -13.64 -4.20 -7.76
CA SER A 15 -12.49 -5.09 -7.57
C SER A 15 -11.20 -4.61 -8.27
N GLU A 16 -11.13 -3.35 -8.72
CA GLU A 16 -9.99 -2.83 -9.46
C GLU A 16 -9.27 -1.70 -8.70
N LEU A 17 -7.95 -1.67 -8.87
CA LEU A 17 -7.07 -0.58 -8.47
C LEU A 17 -6.33 -0.06 -9.71
N LEU A 18 -6.50 1.23 -9.97
CA LEU A 18 -5.81 1.98 -11.00
C LEU A 18 -4.67 2.76 -10.36
N LEU A 19 -3.47 2.58 -10.89
CA LEU A 19 -2.28 3.32 -10.49
C LEU A 19 -1.84 4.20 -11.64
N VAL A 20 -1.80 5.50 -11.41
CA VAL A 20 -1.40 6.49 -12.40
C VAL A 20 -0.03 7.04 -12.05
N TYR A 21 0.84 7.09 -13.06
CA TYR A 21 2.20 7.57 -12.96
C TYR A 21 2.50 8.65 -14.00
N GLY A 22 3.35 9.58 -13.61
CA GLY A 22 3.69 10.75 -14.37
C GLY A 22 2.71 11.87 -14.08
N ARG A 23 2.84 12.50 -12.91
CA ARG A 23 2.21 13.79 -12.62
C ARG A 23 2.76 14.85 -13.56
N ASP A 24 1.84 15.64 -14.08
CA ASP A 24 2.02 16.91 -14.76
C ASP A 24 3.14 16.92 -15.79
N ARG A 25 2.73 16.98 -17.03
CA ARG A 25 3.66 17.38 -18.05
C ARG A 25 3.11 18.57 -18.77
N LYS A 26 3.28 19.69 -18.08
CA LYS A 26 3.45 20.98 -18.70
C LYS A 26 2.17 21.49 -19.33
N LEU A 27 1.06 21.44 -18.59
CA LEU A 27 -0.18 22.14 -18.97
C LEU A 27 0.06 23.65 -19.15
N THR A 28 1.15 24.18 -18.59
CA THR A 28 1.63 25.55 -18.74
C THR A 28 2.49 25.79 -20.00
N LEU A 29 2.87 24.76 -20.75
CA LEU A 29 3.64 24.93 -21.99
C LEU A 29 2.75 25.09 -23.22
N PRO A 30 3.27 25.71 -24.30
CA PRO A 30 2.58 25.79 -25.57
C PRO A 30 2.24 24.40 -26.13
N LEU A 31 1.12 24.30 -26.84
CA LEU A 31 0.52 23.04 -27.35
C LEU A 31 1.54 22.12 -28.08
N LYS A 32 2.43 22.70 -28.90
CA LYS A 32 3.50 21.97 -29.62
C LYS A 32 4.50 21.26 -28.70
N GLU A 33 4.77 21.85 -27.54
CA GLU A 33 5.69 21.24 -26.58
C GLU A 33 4.98 20.18 -25.74
N GLN A 34 3.67 20.30 -25.52
CA GLN A 34 2.85 19.27 -24.85
C GLN A 34 2.79 17.97 -25.68
N GLU A 35 2.73 18.07 -27.01
CA GLU A 35 2.73 16.89 -27.91
C GLU A 35 4.04 16.08 -27.85
N SER A 36 5.17 16.72 -27.51
CA SER A 36 6.47 16.04 -27.37
C SER A 36 6.58 15.21 -26.09
N VAL A 37 5.58 15.30 -25.23
CA VAL A 37 5.60 14.72 -23.91
C VAL A 37 4.95 13.33 -23.95
N ARG A 38 5.67 12.31 -23.44
CA ARG A 38 5.09 10.96 -23.30
C ARG A 38 3.79 10.98 -22.46
N PRO A 39 2.81 10.13 -22.74
CA PRO A 39 1.57 10.05 -21.96
C PRO A 39 1.82 9.59 -20.51
N ALA A 40 0.85 9.88 -19.63
CA ALA A 40 0.76 9.26 -18.32
C ALA A 40 0.66 7.73 -18.48
N ARG A 41 1.32 6.99 -17.59
CA ARG A 41 1.22 5.53 -17.59
C ARG A 41 0.18 5.13 -16.57
N VAL A 42 -0.73 4.25 -16.96
CA VAL A 42 -1.78 3.71 -16.10
C VAL A 42 -1.58 2.20 -15.98
N GLU A 43 -1.48 1.72 -14.76
CA GLU A 43 -1.49 0.28 -14.44
C GLU A 43 -2.82 -0.07 -13.79
N ARG A 44 -3.30 -1.29 -14.07
CA ARG A 44 -4.52 -1.84 -13.47
C ARG A 44 -4.19 -3.10 -12.69
N ARG A 45 -4.82 -3.25 -11.53
CA ARG A 45 -4.73 -4.44 -10.69
C ARG A 45 -6.12 -4.88 -10.31
N SER A 46 -6.38 -6.17 -10.43
CA SER A 46 -7.65 -6.78 -10.05
C SER A 46 -7.49 -7.55 -8.75
N PHE A 47 -8.54 -7.51 -7.93
CA PHE A 47 -8.66 -8.23 -6.69
C PHE A 47 -9.77 -9.28 -6.81
N THR A 48 -9.74 -10.26 -5.91
CA THR A 48 -10.75 -11.33 -5.80
C THR A 48 -12.10 -10.82 -5.32
N GLY A 49 -12.16 -9.61 -4.75
CA GLY A 49 -13.36 -8.95 -4.27
C GLY A 49 -13.28 -7.43 -4.37
N ALA A 50 -14.35 -6.75 -3.96
CA ALA A 50 -14.39 -5.29 -3.99
C ALA A 50 -13.39 -4.68 -2.99
N VAL A 51 -12.62 -3.70 -3.42
CA VAL A 51 -11.70 -2.94 -2.59
C VAL A 51 -12.50 -1.94 -1.75
N LYS A 52 -12.49 -2.10 -0.43
CA LYS A 52 -13.18 -1.23 0.53
C LYS A 52 -12.38 0.03 0.83
N SER A 53 -11.07 -0.10 0.96
CA SER A 53 -10.18 0.99 1.37
C SER A 53 -8.80 0.80 0.77
N VAL A 54 -8.15 1.90 0.39
CA VAL A 54 -6.76 1.92 -0.09
C VAL A 54 -5.99 3.03 0.62
N VAL A 55 -4.77 2.72 1.01
CA VAL A 55 -3.83 3.70 1.54
C VAL A 55 -2.44 3.49 0.97
N ILE A 56 -1.66 4.58 0.93
CA ILE A 56 -0.26 4.58 0.51
C ILE A 56 0.57 4.93 1.73
N GLY A 57 1.61 4.16 2.00
CA GLY A 57 2.49 4.35 3.15
C GLY A 57 3.82 3.63 2.96
N ARG A 58 4.71 3.74 3.94
CA ARG A 58 5.97 3.00 4.01
C ARG A 58 5.83 1.91 5.06
N PHE A 59 5.26 0.77 4.68
CA PHE A 59 4.94 -0.30 5.63
C PHE A 59 6.14 -1.23 5.90
N ASP A 60 7.28 -0.98 5.27
CA ASP A 60 8.56 -1.60 5.57
C ASP A 60 9.66 -0.54 5.72
N GLU A 61 10.89 -1.00 5.98
CA GLU A 61 12.06 -0.12 6.08
C GLU A 61 12.57 0.36 4.71
N SER A 62 11.90 0.00 3.62
CA SER A 62 12.26 0.46 2.28
C SER A 62 12.02 1.97 2.15
N PRO A 63 12.81 2.67 1.33
CA PRO A 63 12.51 4.06 0.97
C PRO A 63 11.30 4.18 0.03
N TRP A 64 10.76 3.07 -0.47
CA TRP A 64 9.67 3.07 -1.45
C TRP A 64 8.30 2.98 -0.77
N SER A 65 7.36 3.80 -1.21
CA SER A 65 5.97 3.66 -0.81
C SER A 65 5.35 2.37 -1.35
N GLU A 66 4.58 1.72 -0.49
CA GLU A 66 3.75 0.56 -0.76
C GLU A 66 2.27 0.99 -0.76
N ILE A 67 1.42 0.13 -1.29
CA ILE A 67 -0.03 0.32 -1.30
C ILE A 67 -0.66 -0.78 -0.45
N ALA A 68 -1.44 -0.42 0.56
CA ALA A 68 -2.30 -1.36 1.27
C ALA A 68 -3.73 -1.25 0.75
N ALA A 69 -4.31 -2.39 0.37
CA ALA A 69 -5.70 -2.49 -0.07
C ALA A 69 -6.45 -3.46 0.84
N LEU A 70 -7.58 -3.00 1.39
CA LEU A 70 -8.54 -3.83 2.10
C LEU A 70 -9.62 -4.30 1.12
N VAL A 71 -9.80 -5.61 1.03
CA VAL A 71 -10.73 -6.26 0.11
C VAL A 71 -11.96 -6.78 0.87
N ALA A 72 -13.09 -6.89 0.18
CA ALA A 72 -14.30 -7.53 0.67
C ALA A 72 -13.98 -8.93 1.22
N GLY A 73 -14.39 -9.21 2.45
CA GLY A 73 -13.98 -10.40 3.20
C GLY A 73 -12.94 -10.13 4.29
N GLY A 74 -12.32 -8.93 4.28
CA GLY A 74 -11.38 -8.50 5.32
C GLY A 74 -9.92 -8.75 4.98
N GLU A 75 -9.61 -9.29 3.80
CA GLU A 75 -8.23 -9.47 3.38
C GLU A 75 -7.51 -8.13 3.21
N VAL A 76 -6.29 -8.03 3.72
CA VAL A 76 -5.42 -6.86 3.52
C VAL A 76 -4.23 -7.28 2.68
N GLN A 77 -4.10 -6.66 1.50
CA GLN A 77 -3.05 -6.95 0.54
C GLN A 77 -2.12 -5.75 0.45
N LEU A 78 -0.82 -5.99 0.68
CA LEU A 78 0.25 -5.04 0.45
C LEU A 78 0.85 -5.27 -0.93
N LEU A 79 0.91 -4.20 -1.71
CA LEU A 79 1.54 -4.15 -3.01
C LEU A 79 2.83 -3.34 -2.86
N SER A 80 3.96 -3.97 -3.16
CA SER A 80 5.27 -3.34 -3.16
C SER A 80 5.95 -3.50 -4.52
N ARG A 81 6.80 -2.53 -4.85
CA ARG A 81 7.58 -2.58 -6.09
C ARG A 81 8.87 -3.36 -5.86
N GLY A 82 8.96 -4.56 -6.44
CA GLY A 82 10.20 -5.31 -6.45
C GLY A 82 11.23 -4.64 -7.38
N VAL A 83 12.47 -4.43 -6.95
CA VAL A 83 13.50 -3.88 -7.84
C VAL A 83 13.77 -4.88 -8.97
N ALA A 84 13.30 -4.59 -10.19
CA ALA A 84 13.64 -5.40 -11.36
C ALA A 84 15.17 -5.40 -11.55
N LYS A 85 15.79 -6.60 -11.57
CA LYS A 85 17.23 -6.73 -11.89
C LYS A 85 17.47 -6.11 -13.27
N ARG A 86 18.37 -5.12 -13.36
CA ARG A 86 18.78 -4.47 -14.62
C ARG A 86 19.18 -5.54 -15.65
N ARG A 87 18.34 -5.76 -16.66
CA ARG A 87 18.74 -6.51 -17.87
C ARG A 87 19.32 -5.53 -18.89
N GLY A 88 20.64 -5.38 -18.86
CA GLY A 88 21.42 -4.76 -19.95
C GLY A 88 21.44 -3.22 -20.01
N ARG A 89 22.51 -2.69 -20.61
CA ARG A 89 22.76 -1.25 -20.81
C ARG A 89 21.83 -0.75 -21.93
N GLY A 90 20.87 0.13 -21.60
CA GLY A 90 20.08 0.87 -22.59
C GLY A 90 18.59 0.52 -22.70
N LYS A 91 18.07 -0.45 -21.95
CA LYS A 91 16.61 -0.67 -21.86
C LYS A 91 16.06 0.06 -20.64
N GLU A 92 14.99 0.83 -20.82
CA GLU A 92 14.21 1.34 -19.69
C GLU A 92 13.85 0.16 -18.79
N PRO A 93 14.01 0.27 -17.46
CA PRO A 93 13.60 -0.80 -16.57
C PRO A 93 12.14 -1.10 -16.85
N LEU A 94 11.86 -2.32 -17.32
CA LEU A 94 10.53 -2.89 -17.28
C LEU A 94 10.08 -2.73 -15.82
N PHE A 95 8.90 -2.13 -15.61
CA PHE A 95 8.43 -1.83 -14.27
C PHE A 95 8.61 -3.06 -13.37
N ALA A 96 9.17 -2.79 -12.20
CA ALA A 96 9.18 -3.67 -11.04
C ALA A 96 7.98 -4.63 -11.06
N GLU A 97 8.25 -5.94 -11.10
CA GLU A 97 7.20 -6.90 -10.81
C GLU A 97 6.65 -6.56 -9.42
N TRP A 98 5.34 -6.33 -9.35
CA TRP A 98 4.68 -5.99 -8.10
C TRP A 98 4.69 -7.24 -7.23
N MET A 99 5.30 -7.13 -6.06
CA MET A 99 5.25 -8.16 -5.06
C MET A 99 4.01 -7.93 -4.22
N LYS A 100 3.17 -8.98 -4.13
CA LYS A 100 2.00 -9.00 -3.27
C LYS A 100 2.37 -9.73 -1.98
N ARG A 101 2.09 -9.10 -0.84
CA ARG A 101 2.18 -9.68 0.50
C ARG A 101 0.82 -9.57 1.17
N GLU A 102 0.37 -10.64 1.81
CA GLU A 102 -0.90 -10.63 2.55
C GLU A 102 -0.61 -10.40 4.03
N LEU A 103 -1.37 -9.51 4.65
CA LEU A 103 -1.34 -9.32 6.10
C LEU A 103 -2.40 -10.21 6.77
N PRO A 104 -2.26 -10.49 8.07
CA PRO A 104 -3.31 -11.17 8.83
C PRO A 104 -4.66 -10.47 8.61
N SER A 105 -5.68 -11.25 8.26
CA SER A 105 -7.01 -10.72 8.00
C SER A 105 -7.62 -10.16 9.29
N PRO A 106 -7.97 -8.85 9.37
CA PRO A 106 -8.75 -8.30 10.47
C PRO A 106 -10.19 -8.83 10.54
N GLY A 107 -10.64 -9.57 9.52
CA GLY A 107 -11.99 -10.12 9.44
C GLY A 107 -12.95 -9.26 8.61
N PRO A 108 -14.16 -9.76 8.33
CA PRO A 108 -15.06 -9.18 7.33
C PRO A 108 -15.64 -7.81 7.72
N ALA A 109 -15.64 -7.49 9.02
CA ALA A 109 -16.17 -6.25 9.56
C ALA A 109 -15.21 -5.06 9.44
N ALA A 110 -13.95 -5.31 9.06
CA ALA A 110 -13.00 -4.26 8.69
C ALA A 110 -13.55 -3.41 7.55
N GLU A 111 -13.52 -2.09 7.73
CA GLU A 111 -14.09 -1.12 6.78
C GLU A 111 -13.03 -0.20 6.20
N ARG A 112 -12.12 0.33 7.03
CA ARG A 112 -11.15 1.35 6.60
C ARG A 112 -9.75 1.06 7.07
N LEU A 113 -8.80 1.48 6.24
CA LEU A 113 -7.39 1.52 6.56
C LEU A 113 -6.97 2.96 6.84
N ILE A 114 -6.11 3.14 7.83
CA ILE A 114 -5.46 4.41 8.13
C ILE A 114 -3.97 4.17 8.27
N VAL A 115 -3.17 5.07 7.71
CA VAL A 115 -1.73 5.09 7.88
C VAL A 115 -1.41 6.04 9.02
N ALA A 116 -0.62 5.58 9.97
CA ALA A 116 -0.14 6.40 11.07
C ALA A 116 1.24 5.93 11.51
N ASN A 117 2.02 6.82 12.12
CA ASN A 117 3.26 6.44 12.80
C ASN A 117 3.00 6.54 14.31
N VAL A 118 2.59 5.43 14.91
CA VAL A 118 2.24 5.35 16.35
C VAL A 118 3.17 4.45 17.15
N SER A 119 4.04 3.72 16.45
CA SER A 119 5.13 2.95 17.03
C SER A 119 6.45 3.73 17.01
N THR A 120 7.49 3.15 17.63
CA THR A 120 8.86 3.68 17.56
C THR A 120 9.60 3.23 16.29
N SER A 121 8.89 2.63 15.33
CA SER A 121 9.48 2.12 14.09
C SER A 121 9.68 3.24 13.06
N ALA A 122 10.66 3.05 12.18
CA ALA A 122 10.83 3.91 11.01
C ALA A 122 9.77 3.65 9.92
N ALA A 123 9.07 2.50 9.99
CA ALA A 123 7.96 2.16 9.11
C ALA A 123 6.63 2.68 9.67
N ASP A 124 5.70 2.99 8.78
CA ASP A 124 4.33 3.34 9.11
C ASP A 124 3.56 2.12 9.66
N ASP A 125 2.72 2.36 10.65
CA ASP A 125 1.74 1.42 11.14
C ASP A 125 0.46 1.50 10.29
N LEU A 126 -0.16 0.33 10.06
CA LEU A 126 -1.44 0.23 9.37
C LEU A 126 -2.54 0.01 10.40
N LEU A 127 -3.41 0.98 10.59
CA LEU A 127 -4.56 0.88 11.47
C LEU A 127 -5.79 0.41 10.68
N VAL A 128 -6.57 -0.46 11.29
CA VAL A 128 -7.85 -0.94 10.77
C VAL A 128 -8.97 -0.45 11.66
N LEU A 129 -9.97 0.19 11.05
CA LEU A 129 -11.24 0.51 11.68
C LEU A 129 -12.25 -0.60 11.37
N ASP A 130 -12.77 -1.20 12.42
CA ASP A 130 -13.83 -2.20 12.37
C ASP A 130 -15.19 -1.52 12.63
N SER A 131 -16.13 -1.72 11.71
CA SER A 131 -17.46 -1.11 11.74
C SER A 131 -18.41 -1.77 12.75
N SER A 132 -18.12 -3.01 13.15
CA SER A 132 -19.02 -3.81 13.99
C SER A 132 -18.90 -3.49 15.47
N ASP A 133 -17.68 -3.21 15.94
CA ASP A 133 -17.36 -2.98 17.35
C ASP A 133 -16.74 -1.59 17.59
N GLY A 134 -16.57 -0.78 16.53
CA GLY A 134 -15.93 0.52 16.59
C GLY A 134 -14.46 0.47 17.02
N GLN A 135 -13.83 -0.71 16.96
CA GLN A 135 -12.46 -0.87 17.42
C GLN A 135 -11.45 -0.46 16.37
N VAL A 136 -10.33 0.07 16.85
CA VAL A 136 -9.13 0.31 16.07
C VAL A 136 -8.13 -0.80 16.37
N ARG A 137 -7.66 -1.51 15.34
CA ARG A 137 -6.62 -2.54 15.47
C ARG A 137 -5.37 -2.14 14.70
N ILE A 138 -4.19 -2.41 15.24
CA ILE A 138 -2.91 -2.17 14.55
C ILE A 138 -2.50 -3.44 13.81
N LEU A 139 -2.32 -3.34 12.50
CA LEU A 139 -1.66 -4.34 11.67
C LEU A 139 -0.21 -3.89 11.42
N ARG A 140 0.74 -4.75 11.78
CA ARG A 140 2.15 -4.53 11.46
C ARG A 140 2.56 -5.37 10.28
N ALA A 141 3.08 -4.70 9.27
CA ALA A 141 3.70 -5.32 8.13
C ALA A 141 5.16 -5.70 8.47
N GLY A 142 5.34 -6.71 9.33
CA GLY A 142 6.66 -7.30 9.52
C GLY A 142 7.22 -7.82 8.19
N ARG A 143 8.55 -7.89 8.05
CA ARG A 143 9.16 -8.70 6.99
C ARG A 143 8.74 -10.16 7.22
N GLU A 144 8.24 -10.84 6.18
CA GLU A 144 8.33 -12.29 6.16
C GLU A 144 9.81 -12.65 6.19
N SER A 145 10.29 -13.14 7.34
CA SER A 145 11.48 -13.96 7.34
C SER A 145 11.17 -15.19 6.50
N LYS A 146 12.03 -15.51 5.53
CA LYS A 146 12.03 -16.85 4.91
C LYS A 146 12.26 -17.85 6.03
N SER A 147 11.18 -18.35 6.61
CA SER A 147 11.23 -19.38 7.64
C SER A 147 11.49 -20.70 6.92
N SER A 148 12.69 -21.24 7.12
CA SER A 148 12.94 -22.66 6.89
C SER A 148 11.89 -23.45 7.69
N VAL A 149 11.13 -24.27 6.96
CA VAL A 149 10.03 -25.11 7.48
C VAL A 149 10.37 -25.70 8.85
N GLY A 150 9.65 -25.24 9.87
CA GLY A 150 9.48 -25.82 11.19
C GLY A 150 8.01 -25.63 11.60
N PRO A 151 7.43 -26.50 12.44
CA PRO A 151 5.98 -26.55 12.66
C PRO A 151 5.45 -25.21 13.17
N PRO A 152 4.18 -24.86 12.84
CA PRO A 152 3.65 -23.52 13.06
C PRO A 152 3.65 -23.18 14.55
N ALA A 153 4.52 -22.24 14.92
CA ALA A 153 4.38 -21.52 16.18
C ALA A 153 3.05 -20.76 16.13
N ARG A 154 2.25 -20.91 17.18
CA ARG A 154 1.00 -20.16 17.37
C ARG A 154 1.37 -18.68 17.45
N ASN A 155 1.14 -17.95 16.36
CA ASN A 155 1.26 -16.50 16.35
C ASN A 155 0.02 -15.93 17.04
N GLU A 156 0.14 -15.68 18.35
CA GLU A 156 -0.83 -14.86 19.07
C GLU A 156 -0.72 -13.44 18.50
N GLY A 157 -1.76 -13.01 17.77
CA GLY A 157 -1.87 -11.64 17.31
C GLY A 157 -1.83 -10.72 18.52
N PHE A 158 -0.81 -9.86 18.59
CA PHE A 158 -0.72 -8.86 19.64
C PHE A 158 -1.82 -7.81 19.42
N ALA A 159 -2.97 -7.99 20.07
CA ALA A 159 -4.05 -7.02 20.08
C ALA A 159 -3.64 -5.83 20.96
N ALA A 160 -2.98 -4.83 20.36
CA ALA A 160 -2.78 -3.55 21.02
C ALA A 160 -4.14 -2.85 21.13
N ARG A 161 -4.71 -2.81 22.34
CA ARG A 161 -5.85 -1.94 22.66
C ARG A 161 -5.34 -0.49 22.70
N ILE A 162 -5.67 0.28 21.67
CA ILE A 162 -5.50 1.74 21.72
C ILE A 162 -6.60 2.29 22.63
N ILE A 163 -6.23 2.80 23.79
CA ILE A 163 -7.13 3.61 24.63
C ILE A 163 -7.08 5.03 24.06
N ILE A 164 -8.12 5.44 23.33
CA ILE A 164 -8.31 6.84 22.98
C ILE A 164 -8.80 7.54 24.25
N VAL A 165 -7.91 8.28 24.92
CA VAL A 165 -8.30 9.14 26.04
C VAL A 165 -8.84 10.44 25.45
N ASP A 166 -10.15 10.57 25.38
CA ASP A 166 -10.80 11.84 25.09
C ASP A 166 -10.53 12.80 26.25
N ARG A 167 -9.68 13.80 26.04
CA ARG A 167 -9.57 14.93 26.98
C ARG A 167 -10.64 15.93 26.60
N GLY A 168 -11.86 15.67 27.07
CA GLY A 168 -12.95 16.65 27.07
C GLY A 168 -12.45 17.98 27.64
N THR A 169 -12.83 19.05 26.94
CA THR A 169 -12.55 20.46 27.26
C THR A 169 -12.85 20.80 28.71
N CYS A 170 -11.90 21.46 29.37
CA CYS A 170 -12.15 22.29 30.55
C CYS A 170 -12.61 23.69 30.11
#